data_AF-A0A3R7ACM7-F1
#
_entry.id   AF-A0A3R7ACM7-F1
#
_cell.length_a   1.000
_cell.length_b   1.000
_cell.length_c   1.000
_cell.angle_alpha   90.00
_cell.angle_beta   90.00
_cell.angle_gamma   90.00
#
_symmetry.space_group_name_H-M   'P 1'
#
loop_
_entity.id
_entity.type
_entity.pdbx_description
1 polymer ?
#
loop_
_entity_poly.entity_id
_entity_poly.type
_entity_poly.pdbx_seq_one_letter_code
_entity_poly.pdbx_strand_id
1 'polypeptide(L)'
;GYEFTDIKRNTRHSSDSIARYLKEFSRVAALHNEGYNINQIRVITEHSERLVREYQGLYERYKEEEDCNQRLGEILNRYAGKKF
;
A
#
# COMPACT_ATOMS: atom_id res chain seq x y z
N GLY A 1 17.30 5.05 -10.10
CA GLY A 1 16.53 4.09 -9.29
C GLY A 1 15.34 4.82 -8.74
N TYR A 2 14.16 4.18 -8.67
CA TYR A 2 12.93 4.80 -8.17
C TYR A 2 13.07 5.10 -6.68
N GLU A 3 13.60 6.28 -6.44
CA GLU A 3 13.86 6.84 -5.15
C GLU A 3 12.54 7.35 -4.56
N PHE A 4 12.14 6.79 -3.43
CA PHE A 4 11.12 7.37 -2.56
C PHE A 4 11.53 8.75 -1.98
N THR A 5 12.62 9.37 -2.47
CA THR A 5 13.16 10.65 -2.00
C THR A 5 12.62 11.89 -2.73
N ASP A 6 11.86 11.76 -3.82
CA ASP A 6 11.26 12.93 -4.48
C ASP A 6 9.97 13.47 -3.82
N ILE A 7 9.49 12.86 -2.73
CA ILE A 7 8.32 13.39 -2.00
C ILE A 7 8.70 14.38 -0.88
N LYS A 8 9.85 15.02 -1.03
CA LYS A 8 10.31 16.11 -0.16
C LYS A 8 10.69 17.35 -0.97
N ARG A 9 9.76 17.89 -1.75
CA ARG A 9 9.66 19.34 -2.03
C ARG A 9 8.40 19.64 -2.84
N ASN A 10 7.35 20.09 -2.16
CA ASN A 10 6.63 21.35 -2.39
C ASN A 10 5.14 21.25 -2.00
N THR A 11 4.69 22.13 -1.11
CA THR A 11 3.29 22.63 -0.95
C THR A 11 2.14 21.60 -0.89
N ARG A 12 1.62 21.30 0.33
CA ARG A 12 0.28 20.74 0.70
C ARG A 12 -0.26 19.49 -0.05
N HIS A 13 -0.25 19.48 -1.38
CA HIS A 13 -0.73 18.41 -2.26
C HIS A 13 0.11 17.13 -2.20
N SER A 14 1.42 17.23 -1.94
CA SER A 14 2.25 16.03 -1.77
C SER A 14 1.83 15.20 -0.56
N SER A 15 1.40 15.84 0.54
CA SER A 15 0.93 15.13 1.73
C SER A 15 -0.39 14.38 1.50
N ASP A 16 -1.32 15.00 0.77
CA ASP A 16 -2.58 14.35 0.37
C ASP A 16 -2.32 13.19 -0.61
N SER A 17 -1.43 13.40 -1.57
CA SER A 17 -1.01 12.37 -2.52
C SER A 17 -0.36 11.17 -1.80
N ILE A 18 0.57 11.42 -0.86
CA ILE A 18 1.18 10.37 -0.05
C ILE A 18 0.12 9.61 0.75
N ALA A 19 -0.80 10.32 1.42
CA ALA A 19 -1.85 9.69 2.21
C ALA A 19 -2.76 8.82 1.34
N ARG A 20 -3.11 9.29 0.14
CA ARG A 20 -3.86 8.51 -0.85
C ARG A 20 -3.09 7.25 -1.27
N TYR A 21 -1.81 7.38 -1.63
CA TYR A 21 -0.97 6.24 -2.00
C TYR A 21 -0.84 5.22 -0.86
N LEU A 22 -0.64 5.67 0.38
CA LEU A 22 -0.59 4.80 1.55
C LEU A 22 -1.92 4.10 1.80
N LYS A 23 -3.05 4.79 1.61
CA LYS A 23 -4.38 4.20 1.75
C LYS A 23 -4.62 3.10 0.71
N GLU A 24 -4.30 3.36 -0.56
CA GLU A 24 -4.49 2.40 -1.65
C GLU A 24 -3.56 1.19 -1.48
N PHE A 25 -2.29 1.42 -1.12
CA PHE A 25 -1.34 0.36 -0.77
C PHE A 25 -1.87 -0.51 0.37
N SER A 26 -2.35 0.13 1.45
CA SER A 26 -2.86 -0.59 2.63
C SER A 26 -4.06 -1.46 2.30
N ARG A 27 -4.92 -0.99 1.39
CA ARG A 27 -6.10 -1.72 0.91
C ARG A 27 -5.69 -2.95 0.08
N VAL A 28 -4.75 -2.81 -0.84
CA VAL A 28 -4.23 -3.95 -1.62
C VAL A 28 -3.51 -4.96 -0.71
N ALA A 29 -2.67 -4.48 0.21
CA ALA A 29 -1.94 -5.34 1.15
C ALA A 29 -2.87 -6.11 2.09
N ALA A 30 -3.91 -5.46 2.62
CA ALA A 30 -4.92 -6.13 3.44
C ALA A 30 -5.64 -7.24 2.67
N LEU A 31 -6.16 -6.95 1.47
CA LEU A 31 -6.83 -7.94 0.63
C LEU A 31 -5.90 -9.09 0.23
N HIS A 32 -4.63 -8.79 -0.09
CA HIS A 32 -3.64 -9.83 -0.37
C HIS A 32 -3.40 -10.73 0.85
N ASN A 33 -3.28 -10.13 2.04
CA ASN A 33 -3.10 -10.88 3.29
C ASN A 33 -4.34 -11.70 3.67
N GLU A 34 -5.54 -11.25 3.31
CA GLU A 34 -6.80 -12.00 3.45
C GLU A 34 -6.96 -13.13 2.41
N GLY A 35 -6.00 -13.28 1.47
CA GLY A 35 -5.98 -14.37 0.50
C GLY A 35 -6.74 -14.11 -0.80
N TYR A 36 -7.12 -12.85 -1.09
CA TYR A 36 -7.72 -12.49 -2.37
C TYR A 36 -6.71 -12.62 -3.50
N ASN A 37 -7.16 -13.14 -4.64
CA ASN A 37 -6.31 -13.22 -5.83
C ASN A 37 -6.19 -11.87 -6.55
N ILE A 38 -5.18 -11.72 -7.41
CA ILE A 38 -4.88 -10.48 -8.14
C ILE A 38 -6.12 -9.94 -8.88
N ASN A 39 -6.91 -10.78 -9.53
CA ASN A 39 -8.09 -10.33 -10.26
C ASN A 39 -9.18 -9.77 -9.34
N GLN A 40 -9.43 -10.41 -8.19
CA GLN A 40 -10.36 -9.90 -7.20
C GLN A 40 -9.89 -8.56 -6.63
N ILE A 41 -8.61 -8.45 -6.29
CA ILE A 41 -8.03 -7.21 -5.76
C ILE A 41 -8.15 -6.08 -6.76
N ARG A 42 -7.85 -6.33 -8.04
CA ARG A 42 -8.00 -5.33 -9.11
C ARG A 42 -9.43 -4.82 -9.24
N VAL A 43 -10.42 -5.70 -9.14
CA VAL A 43 -11.83 -5.32 -9.22
C VAL A 43 -12.25 -4.50 -7.99
N ILE A 44 -11.83 -4.90 -6.79
CA ILE A 44 -12.18 -4.22 -5.53
C ILE A 44 -11.52 -2.84 -5.42
N THR A 45 -10.28 -2.72 -5.92
CA THR A 45 -9.46 -1.50 -5.80
C THR A 45 -9.46 -0.63 -7.06
N GLU A 46 -10.10 -1.10 -8.14
CA GLU A 46 -10.13 -0.42 -9.45
C GLU A 46 -8.73 -0.12 -10.00
N HIS A 47 -7.74 -0.93 -9.63
CA HIS A 47 -6.35 -0.76 -10.01
C HIS A 47 -5.93 -1.64 -11.19
N SER A 48 -4.88 -1.19 -11.88
CA SER A 48 -4.23 -2.00 -12.91
C SER A 48 -3.56 -3.23 -12.29
N GLU A 49 -3.48 -4.31 -13.05
CA GLU A 49 -2.79 -5.54 -12.62
C GLU A 49 -1.34 -5.27 -12.23
N ARG A 50 -0.66 -4.42 -12.99
CA ARG A 50 0.72 -4.00 -12.73
C ARG A 50 0.83 -3.35 -11.34
N LEU A 51 -0.04 -2.39 -11.03
CA LEU A 51 0.00 -1.68 -9.75
C LEU A 51 -0.28 -2.61 -8.57
N VAL A 52 -1.25 -3.52 -8.72
CA VAL A 52 -1.56 -4.54 -7.70
C VAL A 52 -0.35 -5.44 -7.45
N ARG A 53 0.34 -5.91 -8.50
CA ARG A 53 1.57 -6.70 -8.35
C ARG A 53 2.70 -5.92 -7.68
N GLU A 54 2.87 -4.64 -7.99
CA GLU A 54 3.89 -3.82 -7.33
C GLU A 54 3.61 -3.70 -5.82
N TYR A 55 2.36 -3.46 -5.43
CA TYR A 55 1.97 -3.41 -4.02
C TYR A 55 2.08 -4.75 -3.31
N GLN A 56 1.73 -5.86 -3.97
CA GLN A 56 1.95 -7.20 -3.43
C GLN A 56 3.44 -7.46 -3.21
N GLY A 57 4.29 -7.18 -4.20
CA GLY A 57 5.73 -7.35 -4.08
C GLY A 57 6.34 -6.51 -2.95
N LEU A 58 5.87 -5.28 -2.77
CA LEU A 58 6.27 -4.43 -1.64
C LEU A 58 5.81 -5.05 -0.30
N TYR A 59 4.56 -5.49 -0.20
CA TYR A 59 4.06 -6.15 1.00
C TYR A 59 4.87 -7.41 1.35
N GLU A 60 5.14 -8.26 0.36
CA GLU A 60 5.92 -9.48 0.56
C GLU A 60 7.37 -9.23 0.94
N ARG A 61 7.99 -8.19 0.37
CA ARG A 61 9.36 -7.82 0.72
C ARG A 61 9.47 -7.35 2.17
N TYR A 62 8.50 -6.58 2.66
CA TYR A 62 8.57 -5.94 3.98
C TYR A 62 7.89 -6.72 5.10
N LYS A 63 7.04 -7.72 4.79
CA LYS A 63 6.43 -8.59 5.81
C LYS A 63 7.48 -9.47 6.53
N GLU A 64 8.59 -9.79 5.85
CA GLU A 64 9.64 -10.68 6.37
C GLU A 64 10.76 -9.92 7.12
N GLU A 65 10.83 -8.59 6.97
CA GLU A 65 11.76 -7.76 7.73
C GLU A 65 11.13 -7.35 9.07
N GLU A 66 11.67 -7.82 10.21
CA GLU A 66 11.11 -7.59 11.55
C GLU A 66 10.86 -6.11 11.89
N ASP A 67 11.81 -5.22 11.59
CA ASP A 67 11.67 -3.76 11.84
C ASP A 67 10.58 -3.12 10.95
N CYS A 68 10.46 -3.61 9.71
CA CYS A 68 9.48 -3.13 8.76
C CYS A 68 8.08 -3.67 9.04
N ASN A 69 7.95 -4.87 9.61
CA ASN A 69 6.67 -5.50 9.90
C ASN A 69 5.85 -4.71 10.93
N GLN A 70 6.49 -4.17 11.97
CA GLN A 70 5.80 -3.32 12.95
C GLN A 70 5.21 -2.06 12.29
N ARG A 71 6.03 -1.34 11.51
CA ARG A 71 5.58 -0.16 10.77
C ARG A 71 4.50 -0.48 9.74
N LEU A 72 4.63 -1.62 9.05
CA LEU A 72 3.64 -2.12 8.11
C LEU A 72 2.31 -2.35 8.82
N GLY A 73 2.32 -3.00 9.97
CA GLY A 73 1.15 -3.19 10.83
C GLY A 73 0.48 -1.89 11.26
N GLU A 74 1.25 -0.87 11.64
CA GLU A 74 0.71 0.46 11.97
C GLU A 74 0.02 1.14 10.78
N ILE A 75 0.63 1.06 9.60
CA ILE A 75 0.08 1.62 8.36
C ILE A 75 -1.22 0.89 7.99
N LEU A 76 -1.22 -0.45 8.02
CA LEU A 76 -2.39 -1.26 7.74
C LEU A 76 -3.52 -0.97 8.72
N ASN A 77 -3.24 -0.91 10.02
CA ASN A 77 -4.27 -0.59 11.02
C ASN A 77 -4.88 0.80 10.78
N ARG A 78 -4.04 1.80 10.49
CA ARG A 78 -4.48 3.19 10.28
C ARG A 78 -5.35 3.38 9.04
N TYR A 79 -5.11 2.63 7.97
CA TYR A 79 -5.76 2.87 6.67
C TYR A 79 -6.70 1.74 6.20
N ALA A 80 -6.44 0.47 6.57
CA ALA A 80 -7.32 -0.66 6.24
C ALA A 80 -8.43 -0.87 7.30
N GLY A 81 -8.22 -0.42 8.55
CA GLY A 81 -9.21 -0.55 9.64
C GLY A 81 -10.46 0.32 9.50
N LYS A 82 -10.49 1.28 8.56
CA LYS A 82 -11.74 1.96 8.18
C LYS A 82 -12.52 1.02 7.27
N LYS A 83 -13.33 0.15 7.88
CA LYS A 83 -14.35 -0.65 7.19
C LYS A 83 -15.06 0.22 6.16
N PHE A 84 -15.07 -0.28 4.92
CA PHE A 84 -15.77 0.30 3.76
C PHE A 84 -17.26 0.50 4.05
#